data_AF-A0A0T5ZGJ4-F1
#
_entry.id   AF-A0A0T5ZGJ4-F1
#
_cell.length_a   1.000
_cell.length_b   1.000
_cell.length_c   1.000
_cell.angle_alpha   90.00
_cell.angle_beta   90.00
_cell.angle_gamma   90.00
#
_symmetry.space_group_name_H-M   'P 1'
#
loop_
_entity.id
_entity.type
_entity.pdbx_description
1 polymer ?
#
loop_
_entity_poly.entity_id
_entity_poly.type
_entity_poly.pdbx_seq_one_letter_code
_entity_poly.pdbx_strand_id
1 'polypeptide(L)'
;MRKSLENLATSKITGGRRHPLRTRRKYEIDRYPNEALIGPAVTITRKVRGKNQKTALKTIDFVNLAIPNSKVKKTKIVKVLENPTNSDYQRRGVICKGAILETEDGKCRVVSKPGQHGAVNAVLIK
;
A
#
# COMPACT_ATOMS: atom_id res chain seq x y z
N MET A 1 6.27 -18.92 -10.56
CA MET A 1 7.53 -18.42 -9.97
C MET A 1 7.63 -18.93 -8.53
N ARG A 2 8.50 -19.91 -8.27
CA ARG A 2 8.72 -20.46 -6.92
C ARG A 2 9.52 -19.43 -6.13
N LYS A 3 8.85 -18.60 -5.33
CA LYS A 3 9.54 -17.73 -4.37
C LYS A 3 10.19 -18.60 -3.28
N SER A 4 11.36 -18.14 -2.85
CA SER A 4 12.24 -18.68 -1.82
C SER A 4 11.50 -19.03 -0.53
N LEU A 5 12.00 -20.05 0.18
CA LEU A 5 11.62 -20.43 1.56
C LEU A 5 12.05 -19.35 2.57
N GLU A 6 11.74 -18.06 2.34
CA GLU A 6 12.34 -16.92 3.06
C GLU A 6 12.20 -17.00 4.57
N ASN A 7 11.06 -17.52 5.06
CA ASN A 7 10.80 -17.66 6.49
C ASN A 7 11.32 -18.99 7.08
N LEU A 8 11.56 -19.99 6.24
CA LEU A 8 11.92 -21.35 6.67
C LEU A 8 13.44 -21.59 6.62
N ALA A 9 14.14 -20.89 5.73
CA ALA A 9 15.58 -20.99 5.52
C ALA A 9 16.39 -19.86 6.21
N THR A 10 15.77 -19.07 7.08
CA THR A 10 16.43 -18.00 7.83
C THR A 10 17.45 -18.56 8.83
N SER A 11 18.44 -17.77 9.22
CA SER A 11 19.37 -18.11 10.31
C SER A 11 18.66 -18.17 11.67
N LYS A 12 19.24 -18.91 12.62
CA LYS A 12 18.90 -18.80 14.04
C LYS A 12 19.38 -17.44 14.56
N ILE A 13 18.81 -17.00 15.69
CA ILE A 13 19.25 -15.78 16.39
C ILE A 13 20.76 -15.85 16.70
N THR A 14 21.26 -17.05 17.01
CA THR A 14 22.67 -17.35 17.25
C THR A 14 23.53 -17.51 15.99
N GLY A 15 23.00 -17.27 14.79
CA GLY A 15 23.71 -17.36 13.51
C GLY A 15 23.76 -18.76 12.87
N GLY A 16 23.41 -19.82 13.61
CA GLY A 16 23.36 -21.18 13.04
C GLY A 16 22.35 -21.32 11.89
N ARG A 17 22.71 -22.03 10.81
CA ARG A 17 21.84 -22.24 9.65
C ARG A 17 20.65 -23.14 9.99
N ARG A 18 19.44 -22.80 9.54
CA ARG A 18 18.25 -23.67 9.64
C ARG A 18 18.08 -24.48 8.36
N HIS A 19 17.78 -25.77 8.52
CA HIS A 19 17.44 -26.67 7.42
C HIS A 19 15.94 -26.98 7.47
N PRO A 20 15.14 -26.47 6.53
CA PRO A 20 13.71 -26.71 6.54
C PRO A 20 13.36 -28.11 6.07
N LEU A 21 12.55 -28.83 6.84
CA LEU A 21 12.08 -30.20 6.56
C LEU A 21 10.87 -30.25 5.60
N ARG A 22 10.41 -29.10 5.09
CA ARG A 22 9.22 -29.02 4.22
C ARG A 22 9.34 -27.93 3.17
N THR A 23 8.53 -28.05 2.14
CA THR A 23 8.34 -27.03 1.10
C THR A 23 7.24 -26.02 1.46
N ARG A 24 7.14 -24.96 0.66
CA ARG A 24 6.15 -23.89 0.83
C ARG A 24 4.73 -24.39 0.62
N ARG A 25 3.82 -24.02 1.51
CA ARG A 25 2.39 -24.38 1.43
C ARG A 25 1.56 -23.27 0.78
N LYS A 26 0.38 -23.63 0.28
CA LYS A 26 -0.54 -22.70 -0.41
C LYS A 26 -0.92 -21.47 0.43
N TYR A 27 -1.01 -21.61 1.74
CA TYR A 27 -1.36 -20.51 2.64
C TYR A 27 -0.21 -19.54 2.92
N GLU A 28 1.02 -19.90 2.55
CA GLU A 28 2.21 -19.06 2.74
C GLU A 28 2.51 -18.21 1.51
N ILE A 29 1.69 -18.31 0.46
CA ILE A 29 1.89 -17.62 -0.83
C ILE A 29 1.67 -16.12 -0.65
N ASP A 30 2.68 -15.36 -1.05
CA ASP A 30 2.69 -13.90 -1.12
C ASP A 30 2.61 -13.44 -2.59
N ARG A 31 2.45 -12.13 -2.81
CA ARG A 31 2.30 -11.53 -4.14
C ARG A 31 3.26 -10.36 -4.30
N TYR A 32 3.46 -9.95 -5.54
CA TYR A 32 4.15 -8.69 -5.81
C TYR A 32 3.37 -7.51 -5.21
N PRO A 33 4.09 -6.50 -4.70
CA PRO A 33 3.45 -5.29 -4.21
C PRO A 33 2.69 -4.62 -5.35
N ASN A 34 1.58 -3.98 -5.00
CA ASN A 34 0.83 -3.14 -5.92
C ASN A 34 1.17 -1.69 -5.60
N GLU A 35 1.85 -1.02 -6.52
CA GLU A 35 2.19 0.39 -6.43
C GLU A 35 1.00 1.19 -6.96
N ALA A 36 0.34 1.94 -6.08
CA ALA A 36 -0.76 2.82 -6.48
C ALA A 36 -0.17 4.12 -7.02
N LEU A 37 -0.48 4.46 -8.26
CA LEU A 37 -0.03 5.67 -8.93
C LEU A 37 -1.17 6.70 -9.06
N ILE A 38 -0.80 7.94 -9.37
CA ILE A 38 -1.77 8.98 -9.73
C ILE A 38 -2.23 8.74 -11.17
N GLY A 39 -3.53 8.84 -11.44
CA GLY A 39 -4.12 8.60 -12.75
C GLY A 39 -5.58 8.11 -12.68
N PRO A 40 -6.22 7.89 -13.85
CA PRO A 40 -7.63 7.51 -13.93
C PRO A 40 -7.91 6.31 -13.05
N ALA A 41 -9.02 6.34 -12.31
CA ALA A 41 -9.31 5.34 -11.28
C ALA A 41 -9.39 3.91 -11.87
N VAL A 42 -8.35 3.10 -11.64
CA VAL A 42 -8.32 1.68 -12.03
C VAL A 42 -8.16 0.83 -10.78
N THR A 43 -9.14 -0.04 -10.59
CA THR A 43 -9.23 -0.92 -9.43
C THR A 43 -9.13 -2.37 -9.86
N ILE A 44 -8.39 -3.17 -9.09
CA ILE A 44 -8.22 -4.61 -9.33
C ILE A 44 -8.74 -5.37 -8.11
N THR A 45 -9.84 -6.10 -8.31
CA THR A 45 -10.42 -6.99 -7.29
C THR A 45 -9.83 -8.39 -7.43
N ARG A 46 -9.44 -9.00 -6.32
CA ARG A 46 -8.80 -10.32 -6.28
C ARG A 46 -9.43 -11.20 -5.20
N LYS A 47 -9.60 -12.48 -5.51
CA LYS A 47 -9.98 -13.50 -4.52
C LYS A 47 -8.78 -13.82 -3.62
N VAL A 48 -9.04 -13.88 -2.31
CA VAL A 48 -8.07 -14.30 -1.29
C VAL A 48 -8.58 -15.54 -0.56
N ARG A 49 -7.78 -16.07 0.37
CA ARG A 49 -8.13 -17.27 1.13
C ARG A 49 -9.44 -17.06 1.92
N GLY A 50 -10.23 -18.13 2.04
CA GLY A 50 -11.47 -18.11 2.83
C GLY A 50 -12.65 -17.44 2.13
N LYS A 51 -12.74 -17.51 0.79
CA LYS A 51 -13.83 -16.90 -0.03
C LYS A 51 -13.91 -15.37 0.05
N ASN A 52 -12.96 -14.71 0.72
CA ASN A 52 -12.88 -13.26 0.81
C ASN A 52 -12.36 -12.65 -0.50
N GLN A 53 -12.68 -11.37 -0.71
CA GLN A 53 -12.18 -10.57 -1.82
C GLN A 53 -11.43 -9.34 -1.28
N LYS A 54 -10.35 -8.95 -1.95
CA LYS A 54 -9.63 -7.71 -1.66
C LYS A 54 -9.55 -6.86 -2.92
N THR A 55 -9.74 -5.57 -2.74
CA THR A 55 -9.79 -4.57 -3.80
C THR A 55 -8.56 -3.68 -3.68
N ALA A 56 -7.75 -3.64 -4.73
CA ALA A 56 -6.49 -2.91 -4.75
C ALA A 56 -6.54 -1.80 -5.81
N LEU A 57 -6.02 -0.62 -5.47
CA LEU A 57 -5.91 0.51 -6.40
C LEU A 57 -4.65 0.39 -7.24
N LYS A 58 -4.77 0.43 -8.57
CA LYS A 58 -3.63 0.55 -9.48
C LYS A 58 -3.33 2.03 -9.76
N THR A 59 -4.38 2.79 -10.05
CA THR A 59 -4.31 4.24 -10.28
C THR A 59 -5.50 4.93 -9.62
N ILE A 60 -5.30 6.14 -9.11
CA ILE A 60 -6.37 6.96 -8.52
C ILE A 60 -6.04 8.46 -8.56
N ASP A 61 -7.04 9.27 -8.88
CA ASP A 61 -6.93 10.75 -8.94
C ASP A 61 -7.49 11.46 -7.71
N PHE A 62 -8.30 10.77 -6.90
CA PHE A 62 -9.05 11.37 -5.81
C PHE A 62 -8.69 10.75 -4.46
N VAL A 63 -8.70 11.59 -3.43
CA VAL A 63 -8.54 11.18 -2.03
C VAL A 63 -9.74 11.62 -1.21
N ASN A 64 -10.14 10.77 -0.26
CA ASN A 64 -11.09 11.17 0.77
C ASN A 64 -10.31 11.87 1.88
N LEU A 65 -10.43 13.19 1.94
CA LEU A 65 -9.73 14.05 2.87
C LEU A 65 -10.60 14.35 4.09
N ALA A 66 -10.12 13.94 5.26
CA ALA A 66 -10.70 14.29 6.55
C ALA A 66 -10.09 15.62 7.03
N ILE A 67 -10.91 16.67 7.05
CA ILE A 67 -10.56 17.98 7.60
C ILE A 67 -10.90 17.97 9.10
N PRO A 68 -9.97 18.35 9.99
CA PRO A 68 -10.26 18.48 11.42
C PRO A 68 -11.44 19.43 11.65
N ASN A 69 -12.44 18.98 12.40
CA ASN A 69 -13.67 19.72 12.72
C ASN A 69 -14.62 19.99 11.55
N SER A 70 -14.45 19.32 10.41
CA SER A 70 -15.35 19.47 9.26
C SER A 70 -15.69 18.11 8.63
N LYS A 71 -16.51 18.16 7.57
CA LYS A 71 -16.93 16.97 6.82
C LYS A 71 -15.78 16.42 5.98
N VAL A 72 -15.82 15.12 5.72
CA VAL A 72 -14.90 14.46 4.77
C VAL A 72 -15.25 14.93 3.36
N LYS A 73 -14.25 15.40 2.62
CA LYS A 73 -14.40 15.84 1.24
C LYS A 73 -13.62 14.91 0.30
N LYS A 74 -14.09 14.79 -0.94
CA LYS A 74 -13.36 14.10 -2.00
C LYS A 74 -12.60 15.16 -2.80
N THR A 75 -11.28 15.12 -2.72
CA THR A 75 -10.40 16.15 -3.27
C THR A 75 -9.45 15.53 -4.29
N LYS A 76 -9.08 16.29 -5.33
CA LYS A 76 -8.13 15.82 -6.34
C LYS A 76 -6.70 15.82 -5.79
N ILE A 77 -5.93 14.80 -6.16
CA ILE A 77 -4.51 14.66 -5.84
C ILE A 77 -3.71 15.36 -6.94
N VAL A 78 -2.82 16.29 -6.55
CA VAL A 78 -1.93 16.98 -7.49
C VAL A 78 -0.62 16.20 -7.63
N LYS A 79 0.06 15.95 -6.50
CA LYS A 79 1.33 15.20 -6.48
C LYS A 79 1.60 14.58 -5.12
N VAL A 80 2.51 13.60 -5.09
CA VAL A 80 3.10 13.06 -3.85
C VAL A 80 4.28 13.96 -3.46
N LEU A 81 4.25 14.52 -2.25
CA LEU A 81 5.32 15.38 -1.75
C LEU A 81 6.42 14.57 -1.08
N GLU A 82 6.03 13.66 -0.19
CA GLU A 82 6.99 12.91 0.62
C GLU A 82 6.45 11.51 0.87
N ASN A 83 7.36 10.53 0.87
CA ASN A 83 7.04 9.18 1.27
C ASN A 83 8.05 8.71 2.32
N PRO A 84 7.61 8.38 3.55
CA PRO A 84 8.52 8.00 4.63
C PRO A 84 9.24 6.67 4.37
N THR A 85 8.78 5.86 3.41
CA THR A 85 9.36 4.54 3.15
C THR A 85 10.59 4.61 2.26
N ASN A 86 10.54 5.42 1.19
CA ASN A 86 11.61 5.49 0.19
C ASN A 86 11.47 6.78 -0.64
N SER A 87 12.60 7.43 -0.94
CA SER A 87 12.67 8.60 -1.82
C SER A 87 12.39 8.27 -3.29
N ASP A 88 12.66 7.04 -3.75
CA ASP A 88 12.28 6.61 -5.12
C ASP A 88 10.75 6.65 -5.32
N TYR A 89 9.99 6.24 -4.29
CA TYR A 89 8.54 6.27 -4.34
C TYR A 89 7.97 7.68 -4.39
N GLN A 90 8.66 8.66 -3.83
CA GLN A 90 8.33 10.07 -4.01
C GLN A 90 8.50 10.48 -5.47
N ARG A 91 9.64 10.13 -6.10
CA ARG A 91 9.94 10.48 -7.50
C ARG A 91 8.94 9.83 -8.48
N ARG A 92 8.56 8.58 -8.23
CA ARG A 92 7.61 7.83 -9.06
C ARG A 92 6.14 8.17 -8.76
N GLY A 93 5.87 8.92 -7.70
CA GLY A 93 4.50 9.30 -7.30
C GLY A 93 3.68 8.13 -6.72
N VAL A 94 4.32 7.19 -6.02
CA VAL A 94 3.64 6.03 -5.44
C VAL A 94 2.96 6.39 -4.12
N ILE A 95 1.66 6.10 -4.04
CA ILE A 95 0.81 6.36 -2.88
C ILE A 95 0.90 5.18 -1.91
N CYS A 96 1.63 5.37 -0.82
CA CYS A 96 1.74 4.41 0.30
C CYS A 96 0.99 4.90 1.54
N LYS A 97 0.76 3.98 2.49
CA LYS A 97 0.30 4.38 3.83
C LYS A 97 1.37 5.29 4.45
N GLY A 98 0.96 6.47 4.92
CA GLY A 98 1.86 7.46 5.52
C GLY A 98 2.47 8.44 4.52
N ALA A 99 2.22 8.30 3.21
CA ALA A 99 2.67 9.28 2.23
C ALA A 99 1.98 10.64 2.47
N ILE A 100 2.73 11.71 2.24
CA ILE A 100 2.25 13.09 2.26
C ILE A 100 1.90 13.48 0.82
N LEU A 101 0.64 13.83 0.60
CA LEU A 101 0.11 14.24 -0.70
C LEU A 101 -0.18 15.74 -0.68
N GLU A 102 -0.01 16.36 -1.84
CA GLU A 102 -0.55 17.68 -2.14
C GLU A 102 -1.89 17.53 -2.83
N THR A 103 -2.91 18.17 -2.25
CA THR A 103 -4.27 18.21 -2.77
C THR A 103 -4.71 19.66 -2.94
N GLU A 104 -5.79 19.89 -3.68
CA GLU A 104 -6.35 21.23 -3.89
C GLU A 104 -6.69 21.95 -2.56
N ASP A 105 -7.07 21.20 -1.53
CA ASP A 105 -7.41 21.71 -0.20
C ASP A 105 -6.20 21.83 0.76
N GLY A 106 -5.01 21.41 0.33
CA GLY A 106 -3.77 21.49 1.12
C GLY A 106 -2.99 20.17 1.25
N LYS A 107 -2.05 20.13 2.20
CA LYS A 107 -1.19 18.96 2.45
C LYS A 107 -1.92 17.94 3.32
N CYS A 108 -1.88 16.67 2.94
CA CYS A 108 -2.53 15.62 3.70
C CYS A 108 -1.68 14.36 3.84
N ARG A 109 -1.90 13.61 4.92
CA ARG A 109 -1.22 12.35 5.22
C ARG A 109 -2.15 11.18 4.96
N VAL A 110 -1.72 10.23 4.14
CA VAL A 110 -2.48 9.02 3.85
C VAL A 110 -2.49 8.08 5.06
N VAL A 111 -3.68 7.62 5.46
CA VAL A 111 -3.86 6.69 6.58
C VAL A 111 -4.23 5.28 6.11
N SER A 112 -4.92 5.17 4.97
CA SER A 112 -5.33 3.87 4.41
C SER A 112 -4.16 3.11 3.77
N LYS A 113 -4.36 1.82 3.48
CA LYS A 113 -3.48 1.01 2.63
C LYS A 113 -4.09 0.85 1.22
N PRO A 114 -3.68 1.66 0.23
CA PRO A 114 -4.32 1.69 -1.09
C PRO A 114 -4.34 0.33 -1.82
N GLY A 115 -3.29 -0.48 -1.62
CA GLY A 115 -3.18 -1.82 -2.21
C GLY A 115 -4.12 -2.89 -1.62
N GLN A 116 -4.89 -2.59 -0.57
CA GLN A 116 -5.81 -3.55 0.06
C GLN A 116 -7.24 -3.04 0.28
N HIS A 117 -7.43 -1.74 0.50
CA HIS A 117 -8.73 -1.17 0.86
C HIS A 117 -9.53 -0.63 -0.33
N GLY A 118 -8.94 -0.47 -1.51
CA GLY A 118 -9.63 0.05 -2.69
C GLY A 118 -9.96 1.55 -2.63
N ALA A 119 -9.48 2.26 -1.60
CA ALA A 119 -9.69 3.69 -1.40
C ALA A 119 -8.46 4.35 -0.76
N VAL A 120 -8.22 5.61 -1.10
CA VAL A 120 -7.22 6.46 -0.43
C VAL A 120 -7.96 7.38 0.53
N ASN A 121 -7.68 7.21 1.83
CA ASN A 121 -8.19 8.08 2.87
C ASN A 121 -7.00 8.81 3.49
N ALA A 122 -7.12 10.12 3.64
CA ALA A 122 -6.08 10.97 4.20
C ALA A 122 -6.63 11.94 5.23
N VAL A 123 -5.75 12.43 6.09
CA VAL A 123 -6.03 13.45 7.10
C VAL A 123 -5.22 14.69 6.77
N LEU A 124 -5.84 15.87 6.81
CA LEU A 124 -5.14 17.14 6.58
C LEU A 124 -4.04 17.34 7.63
N ILE A 125 -2.85 17.74 7.20
CA ILE A 125 -1.75 18.14 8.09
C ILE A 125 -1.85 19.66 8.27
N LYS A 126 -1.92 20.14 9.51
CA LYS A 126 -1.83 21.57 9.82
C LYS A 126 -0.38 22.02 9.80
#